data_AF-A0A9Q0ZK71-F1
#
_entry.id   AF-A0A9Q0ZK71-F1
#
_cell.length_a   1.000
_cell.length_b   1.000
_cell.length_c   1.000
_cell.angle_alpha   90.00
_cell.angle_beta   90.00
_cell.angle_gamma   90.00
#
_symmetry.space_group_name_H-M   'P 1'
#
loop_
_entity.id
_entity.type
_entity.pdbx_description
1 polymer ?
#
loop_
_entity_poly.entity_id
_entity_poly.type
_entity_poly.pdbx_seq_one_letter_code
_entity_poly.pdbx_strand_id
1 'polypeptide(L)'
;MATSNVVCALVLSTLFHFVLVHVSSREIHVLKKCGFQAIYQLGDSLADSGNLIRENPLSPYASFPYGLKLSKPTGRCSNGLLMIDYIARSAKLPYLDAYLNPARIFYRGCGGVNFAVAGSTALPVEALLLKNMMNIVTKESLSTQLEWMSTYFNTCSKDCVREIESSLFMVGEIGGNDYNYAFLFHKTTEEMKALVPEVIKAIEDAVVKVIGYAIDGCPKPATEKDPEELKKHPDHIM
;
A
#
# COMPACT_ATOMS: atom_id res chain seq x y z
N MET A 1 -23.31 -27.14 47.04
CA MET A 1 -22.89 -28.21 46.10
C MET A 1 -23.88 -28.25 44.97
N ALA A 2 -23.51 -27.82 43.76
CA ALA A 2 -24.35 -28.03 42.59
C ALA A 2 -24.36 -29.53 42.27
N THR A 3 -25.55 -30.13 42.10
CA THR A 3 -25.68 -31.54 41.74
C THR A 3 -25.10 -31.79 40.35
N SER A 4 -24.43 -32.93 40.13
CA SER A 4 -23.76 -33.32 38.87
C SER A 4 -24.59 -33.07 37.61
N ASN A 5 -25.91 -33.26 37.68
CA ASN A 5 -26.84 -33.04 36.57
C ASN A 5 -26.95 -31.57 36.12
N VAL A 6 -26.80 -30.61 37.03
CA VAL A 6 -26.85 -29.17 36.73
C VAL A 6 -25.58 -28.73 36.01
N VAL A 7 -24.43 -29.27 36.42
CA VAL A 7 -23.14 -29.00 35.76
C VAL A 7 -23.15 -29.57 34.33
N CYS A 8 -23.68 -30.78 34.14
CA CYS A 8 -23.75 -31.42 32.83
C CYS A 8 -24.68 -30.67 31.86
N ALA A 9 -25.84 -30.22 32.33
CA ALA A 9 -26.79 -29.43 31.54
C ALA A 9 -26.20 -28.07 31.09
N LEU A 10 -25.44 -27.40 31.98
CA LEU A 10 -24.76 -26.15 31.65
C LEU A 10 -23.65 -26.34 30.60
N VAL A 11 -22.87 -27.42 30.70
CA VAL A 11 -21.81 -27.76 29.73
C VAL A 11 -22.39 -28.11 28.36
N LEU A 12 -23.48 -28.88 28.31
CA LEU A 12 -24.14 -29.21 27.05
C LEU A 12 -24.79 -27.98 26.41
N SER A 13 -25.37 -27.08 27.20
CA SER A 13 -25.94 -25.82 26.74
C SER A 13 -24.87 -24.89 26.13
N THR A 14 -23.71 -24.74 26.77
CA THR A 14 -22.62 -23.90 26.24
C THR A 14 -22.02 -24.49 24.97
N LEU A 15 -21.81 -25.81 24.90
CA LEU A 15 -21.38 -26.50 23.68
C LEU A 15 -22.39 -26.30 22.53
N PHE A 16 -23.69 -26.33 22.80
CA PHE A 16 -24.73 -26.12 21.79
C PHE A 16 -24.73 -24.68 21.25
N HIS A 17 -24.46 -23.68 22.11
CA HIS A 17 -24.28 -22.29 21.68
C HIS A 17 -23.00 -22.12 20.84
N PHE A 18 -21.90 -22.80 21.18
CA PHE A 18 -20.68 -22.78 20.36
C PHE A 18 -20.87 -23.47 18.99
N VAL A 19 -21.72 -24.49 18.90
CA VAL A 19 -22.04 -25.19 17.64
C VAL A 19 -23.02 -24.38 16.77
N LEU A 20 -24.01 -23.71 17.38
CA LEU A 20 -25.00 -22.88 16.66
C LEU A 20 -24.48 -21.49 16.27
N VAL A 21 -23.51 -20.94 16.99
CA VAL A 21 -22.74 -19.79 16.54
C VAL A 21 -21.65 -20.29 15.59
N HIS A 22 -22.07 -20.95 14.50
CA HIS A 22 -21.37 -20.72 13.26
C HIS A 22 -21.51 -19.21 13.01
N VAL A 23 -20.47 -18.46 13.37
CA VAL A 23 -20.22 -17.17 12.72
C VAL A 23 -20.04 -17.54 11.26
N SER A 24 -21.15 -17.62 10.53
CA SER A 24 -21.14 -17.53 9.10
C SER A 24 -20.56 -16.15 8.84
N SER A 25 -19.25 -16.11 8.68
CA SER A 25 -18.54 -14.96 8.15
C SER A 25 -19.06 -14.80 6.73
N ARG A 26 -20.27 -14.24 6.61
CA ARG A 26 -20.78 -13.75 5.34
C ARG A 26 -19.75 -12.72 4.93
N GLU A 27 -19.08 -12.95 3.80
CA GLU A 27 -18.23 -11.95 3.21
C GLU A 27 -19.08 -10.71 2.94
N ILE A 28 -19.01 -9.73 3.84
CA ILE A 28 -19.77 -8.50 3.71
C ILE A 28 -19.00 -7.63 2.73
N HIS A 29 -19.46 -7.63 1.49
CA HIS A 29 -18.93 -6.79 0.42
C HIS A 29 -19.42 -5.35 0.56
N VAL A 30 -19.20 -4.75 1.73
CA VAL A 30 -19.69 -3.40 2.09
C VAL A 30 -19.20 -2.37 1.08
N LEU A 31 -17.96 -2.50 0.62
CA LEU A 31 -17.34 -1.55 -0.30
C LEU A 31 -17.80 -1.73 -1.76
N LYS A 32 -18.45 -2.83 -2.12
CA LYS A 32 -19.01 -3.01 -3.48
C LYS A 32 -19.96 -1.87 -3.86
N LYS A 33 -20.72 -1.34 -2.89
CA LYS A 33 -21.67 -0.23 -3.12
C LYS A 33 -20.97 1.10 -3.47
N CYS A 34 -19.68 1.23 -3.15
CA CYS A 34 -18.89 2.40 -3.49
C CYS A 34 -18.53 2.44 -4.98
N GLY A 35 -18.66 1.32 -5.69
CA GLY A 35 -18.51 1.28 -7.15
C GLY A 35 -17.09 1.55 -7.65
N PHE A 36 -16.08 1.35 -6.80
CA PHE A 36 -14.68 1.53 -7.18
C PHE A 36 -14.32 0.60 -8.35
N GLN A 37 -13.59 1.11 -9.34
CA GLN A 37 -13.13 0.33 -10.50
C GLN A 37 -11.71 -0.19 -10.31
N ALA A 38 -10.88 0.54 -9.56
CA ALA A 38 -9.52 0.16 -9.23
C ALA A 38 -9.09 0.65 -7.85
N ILE A 39 -7.98 0.09 -7.37
CA ILE A 39 -7.29 0.57 -6.16
C ILE A 39 -5.82 0.82 -6.50
N TYR A 40 -5.35 2.02 -6.20
CA TYR A 40 -3.94 2.36 -6.28
C TYR A 40 -3.37 2.55 -4.89
N GLN A 41 -2.23 1.91 -4.60
CA GLN A 41 -1.65 1.93 -3.27
C GLN A 41 -0.17 2.31 -3.28
N LEU A 42 0.22 3.22 -2.39
CA LEU A 42 1.59 3.51 -1.98
C LEU A 42 1.78 3.10 -0.52
N GLY A 43 3.02 3.03 -0.05
CA GLY A 43 3.35 2.76 1.35
C GLY A 43 4.56 1.87 1.51
N ASP A 44 4.63 1.17 2.64
CA ASP A 44 5.80 0.41 3.05
C ASP A 44 5.53 -1.11 3.12
N SER A 45 6.20 -1.83 4.03
CA SER A 45 6.01 -3.26 4.31
C SER A 45 4.57 -3.66 4.63
N LEU A 46 3.78 -2.81 5.29
CA LEU A 46 2.38 -3.07 5.62
C LEU A 46 1.46 -2.98 4.41
N ALA A 47 1.97 -2.39 3.33
CA ALA A 47 1.27 -2.15 2.09
C ALA A 47 1.81 -2.99 0.92
N ASP A 48 3.05 -3.47 0.97
CA ASP A 48 3.74 -4.13 -0.15
C ASP A 48 3.15 -5.51 -0.50
N SER A 49 2.68 -5.66 -1.74
CA SER A 49 2.17 -6.92 -2.29
C SER A 49 3.22 -7.78 -3.01
N GLY A 50 4.48 -7.32 -3.04
CA GLY A 50 5.64 -8.06 -3.50
C GLY A 50 6.63 -7.27 -4.38
N ASN A 51 6.66 -5.94 -4.36
CA ASN A 51 7.70 -5.18 -5.04
C ASN A 51 9.08 -5.52 -4.46
N LEU A 52 9.24 -5.60 -3.13
CA LEU A 52 10.55 -5.90 -2.55
C LEU A 52 11.08 -7.27 -2.96
N ILE A 53 10.25 -8.32 -3.06
CA ILE A 53 10.74 -9.65 -3.49
C ILE A 53 11.22 -9.68 -4.94
N ARG A 54 10.85 -8.67 -5.75
CA ARG A 54 11.28 -8.52 -7.14
C ARG A 54 12.61 -7.77 -7.23
N GLU A 55 12.84 -6.82 -6.32
CA GLU A 55 14.15 -6.17 -6.14
C GLU A 55 15.16 -7.09 -5.49
N ASN A 56 14.72 -7.79 -4.44
CA ASN A 56 15.52 -8.68 -3.62
C ASN A 56 14.81 -10.03 -3.44
N PRO A 57 15.04 -10.99 -4.36
CA PRO A 57 14.51 -12.35 -4.26
C PRO A 57 14.97 -13.14 -3.04
N LEU A 58 16.02 -12.67 -2.35
CA LEU A 58 16.53 -13.26 -1.10
C LEU A 58 15.89 -12.64 0.14
N SER A 59 14.99 -11.68 0.00
CA SER A 59 14.29 -11.08 1.14
C SER A 59 13.48 -12.15 1.91
N PRO A 60 13.32 -12.02 3.24
CA PRO A 60 12.58 -12.98 4.04
C PRO A 60 11.14 -13.21 3.52
N TYR A 61 10.53 -12.18 2.94
CA TYR A 61 9.17 -12.21 2.39
C TYR A 61 9.00 -13.11 1.16
N ALA A 62 10.10 -13.57 0.56
CA ALA A 62 10.12 -14.58 -0.50
C ALA A 62 10.14 -16.03 0.03
N SER A 63 10.08 -16.22 1.35
CA SER A 63 10.16 -17.53 2.00
C SER A 63 9.11 -17.70 3.11
N PHE A 64 8.82 -18.96 3.50
CA PHE A 64 7.98 -19.22 4.66
C PHE A 64 8.64 -18.66 5.94
N PRO A 65 7.87 -18.14 6.92
CA PRO A 65 6.41 -18.28 7.09
C PRO A 65 5.56 -17.24 6.33
N TYR A 66 6.15 -16.34 5.54
CA TYR A 66 5.39 -15.37 4.76
C TYR A 66 4.56 -16.08 3.67
N GLY A 67 3.29 -15.70 3.56
CA GLY A 67 2.32 -16.37 2.69
C GLY A 67 1.91 -17.80 3.11
N LEU A 68 2.19 -18.25 4.34
CA LEU A 68 1.75 -19.56 4.85
C LEU A 68 0.25 -19.83 4.63
N LYS A 69 -0.61 -18.84 4.89
CA LYS A 69 -2.08 -18.91 4.68
C LYS A 69 -2.48 -18.82 3.20
N LEU A 70 -1.55 -18.47 2.32
CA LEU A 70 -1.72 -18.45 0.86
C LEU A 70 -1.03 -19.65 0.19
N SER A 71 -0.50 -20.59 0.98
CA SER A 71 0.22 -21.79 0.55
C SER A 71 1.50 -21.55 -0.26
N LYS A 72 1.94 -20.29 -0.37
CA LYS A 72 3.22 -19.89 -0.98
C LYS A 72 3.62 -18.48 -0.54
N PRO A 73 4.91 -18.17 -0.46
CA PRO A 73 5.37 -16.80 -0.32
C PRO A 73 4.91 -15.95 -1.50
N THR A 74 4.26 -14.83 -1.22
CA THR A 74 3.79 -13.89 -2.26
C THR A 74 4.57 -12.58 -2.26
N GLY A 75 5.46 -12.36 -1.30
CA GLY A 75 6.12 -11.08 -1.04
C GLY A 75 5.33 -10.10 -0.20
N ARG A 76 4.18 -10.52 0.35
CA ARG A 76 3.48 -9.75 1.39
C ARG A 76 4.23 -9.93 2.70
N CYS A 77 4.41 -8.87 3.47
CA CYS A 77 5.04 -8.91 4.80
C CYS A 77 4.10 -9.48 5.87
N SER A 78 3.35 -10.53 5.52
CA SER A 78 2.41 -11.23 6.37
C SER A 78 2.43 -12.73 6.04
N ASN A 79 1.96 -13.55 6.98
CA ASN A 79 1.69 -14.96 6.69
C ASN A 79 0.47 -15.14 5.76
N GLY A 80 -0.26 -14.08 5.44
CA GLY A 80 -1.42 -14.11 4.57
C GLY A 80 -1.66 -12.79 3.84
N LEU A 81 -2.93 -12.40 3.75
CA LEU A 81 -3.38 -11.16 3.12
C LEU A 81 -3.03 -9.93 3.96
N LEU A 82 -2.80 -8.80 3.29
CA LEU A 82 -2.64 -7.47 3.88
C LEU A 82 -4.00 -6.76 3.97
N MET A 83 -4.04 -5.64 4.70
CA MET A 83 -5.26 -4.82 4.84
C MET A 83 -5.87 -4.44 3.48
N ILE A 84 -5.03 -4.10 2.51
CA ILE A 84 -5.49 -3.73 1.17
C ILE A 84 -6.20 -4.86 0.42
N ASP A 85 -5.80 -6.11 0.67
CA ASP A 85 -6.44 -7.25 0.00
C ASP A 85 -7.86 -7.46 0.54
N TYR A 86 -8.09 -7.22 1.83
CA TYR A 86 -9.43 -7.28 2.41
C TYR A 86 -10.31 -6.13 1.90
N ILE A 87 -9.73 -4.94 1.69
CA ILE A 87 -10.43 -3.81 1.05
C ILE A 87 -10.82 -4.18 -0.39
N ALA A 88 -9.88 -4.67 -1.20
CA ALA A 88 -10.14 -5.13 -2.57
C ALA A 88 -11.22 -6.21 -2.62
N ARG A 89 -11.13 -7.19 -1.71
CA ARG A 89 -12.13 -8.26 -1.55
C ARG A 89 -13.52 -7.69 -1.26
N SER A 90 -13.63 -6.77 -0.30
CA SER A 90 -14.90 -6.13 0.05
C SER A 90 -15.47 -5.29 -1.10
N ALA A 91 -14.60 -4.67 -1.90
CA ALA A 91 -14.95 -3.90 -3.09
C ALA A 91 -15.30 -4.76 -4.33
N LYS A 92 -15.09 -6.09 -4.27
CA LYS A 92 -15.19 -7.01 -5.42
C LYS A 92 -14.19 -6.70 -6.55
N LEU A 93 -13.00 -6.21 -6.18
CA LEU A 93 -11.88 -5.96 -7.07
C LEU A 93 -10.82 -7.07 -6.95
N PRO A 94 -9.99 -7.29 -7.99
CA PRO A 94 -8.84 -8.20 -7.88
C PRO A 94 -7.84 -7.71 -6.83
N TYR A 95 -7.04 -8.62 -6.28
CA TYR A 95 -5.92 -8.22 -5.44
C TYR A 95 -4.89 -7.46 -6.25
N LEU A 96 -4.31 -6.43 -5.65
CA LEU A 96 -3.39 -5.54 -6.35
C LEU A 96 -2.08 -6.27 -6.66
N ASP A 97 -1.61 -6.09 -7.89
CA ASP A 97 -0.30 -6.52 -8.35
C ASP A 97 0.76 -5.47 -8.04
N ALA A 98 1.88 -5.91 -7.47
CA ALA A 98 3.10 -5.14 -7.28
C ALA A 98 3.57 -4.49 -8.59
N TYR A 99 3.90 -3.20 -8.61
CA TYR A 99 4.38 -2.39 -9.75
C TYR A 99 5.55 -3.00 -10.55
N LEU A 100 6.41 -3.77 -9.90
CA LEU A 100 7.53 -4.45 -10.55
C LEU A 100 7.16 -5.82 -11.15
N ASN A 101 5.90 -6.26 -11.04
CA ASN A 101 5.45 -7.52 -11.62
C ASN A 101 5.40 -7.46 -13.16
N PRO A 102 6.27 -8.20 -13.90
CA PRO A 102 6.27 -8.17 -15.36
C PRO A 102 5.00 -8.80 -15.94
N ALA A 103 4.37 -9.73 -15.21
CA ALA A 103 3.14 -10.38 -15.66
C ALA A 103 1.94 -9.41 -15.75
N ARG A 104 2.02 -8.24 -15.11
CA ARG A 104 0.96 -7.19 -15.15
C ARG A 104 0.66 -6.73 -16.58
N ILE A 105 1.68 -6.71 -17.45
CA ILE A 105 1.55 -6.25 -18.85
C ILE A 105 0.49 -7.08 -19.61
N PHE A 106 0.29 -8.34 -19.21
CA PHE A 106 -0.69 -9.24 -19.83
C PHE A 106 -2.13 -9.02 -19.34
N TYR A 107 -2.34 -8.36 -18.20
CA TYR A 107 -3.66 -8.14 -17.60
C TYR A 107 -4.29 -6.78 -17.94
N ARG A 108 -3.64 -5.97 -18.80
CA ARG A 108 -4.13 -4.72 -19.41
C ARG A 108 -5.24 -4.00 -18.61
N GLY A 109 -4.86 -3.40 -17.49
CA GLY A 109 -5.57 -2.27 -16.90
C GLY A 109 -6.51 -2.57 -15.74
N CYS A 110 -7.22 -3.70 -15.71
CA CYS A 110 -8.34 -3.83 -14.78
C CYS A 110 -7.91 -4.08 -13.32
N GLY A 111 -8.12 -3.10 -12.43
CA GLY A 111 -8.16 -3.30 -10.98
C GLY A 111 -7.10 -2.58 -10.15
N GLY A 112 -6.24 -1.77 -10.79
CA GLY A 112 -5.27 -0.91 -10.11
C GLY A 112 -3.90 -1.55 -9.83
N VAL A 113 -3.05 -0.81 -9.10
CA VAL A 113 -1.62 -1.11 -8.94
C VAL A 113 -1.12 -0.80 -7.54
N ASN A 114 -0.25 -1.66 -7.02
CA ASN A 114 0.44 -1.44 -5.76
C ASN A 114 1.90 -1.02 -6.00
N PHE A 115 2.21 0.22 -5.65
CA PHE A 115 3.52 0.85 -5.73
C PHE A 115 4.32 0.74 -4.42
N ALA A 116 3.71 0.28 -3.33
CA ALA A 116 4.37 0.16 -2.04
C ALA A 116 5.56 -0.81 -2.09
N VAL A 117 6.64 -0.49 -1.38
CA VAL A 117 7.84 -1.34 -1.27
C VAL A 117 8.19 -1.53 0.19
N ALA A 118 8.41 -2.78 0.61
CA ALA A 118 8.76 -3.05 1.99
C ALA A 118 10.09 -2.41 2.39
N GLY A 119 10.08 -1.73 3.53
CA GLY A 119 11.22 -0.97 4.04
C GLY A 119 11.33 0.46 3.49
N SER A 120 10.43 0.91 2.60
CA SER A 120 10.42 2.30 2.12
C SER A 120 10.25 3.32 3.24
N THR A 121 10.88 4.47 3.05
CA THR A 121 10.77 5.67 3.88
C THR A 121 9.88 6.72 3.22
N ALA A 122 9.32 7.62 4.03
CA ALA A 122 8.68 8.83 3.53
C ALA A 122 9.72 9.77 2.90
N LEU A 123 10.87 9.93 3.56
CA LEU A 123 11.98 10.73 3.06
C LEU A 123 12.77 10.00 1.95
N PRO A 124 13.31 10.72 0.96
CA PRO A 124 14.16 10.13 -0.06
C PRO A 124 15.52 9.70 0.51
N VAL A 125 16.21 8.80 -0.21
CA VAL A 125 17.51 8.24 0.23
C VAL A 125 18.54 9.34 0.48
N GLU A 126 18.55 10.38 -0.35
CA GLU A 126 19.46 11.51 -0.24
C GLU A 126 19.25 12.28 1.07
N ALA A 127 17.99 12.46 1.49
CA ALA A 127 17.67 13.13 2.75
C ALA A 127 18.10 12.31 3.98
N LEU A 128 18.02 10.97 3.91
CA LEU A 128 18.54 10.10 4.96
C LEU A 128 20.07 10.15 5.03
N LEU A 129 20.74 10.13 3.88
CA LEU A 129 22.21 10.18 3.81
C LEU A 129 22.78 11.47 4.40
N LEU A 130 22.15 12.62 4.14
CA LEU A 130 22.53 13.91 4.75
C LEU A 130 22.46 13.90 6.28
N LYS A 131 21.64 13.01 6.85
CA LYS A 131 21.48 12.83 8.29
C LYS A 131 22.32 11.67 8.82
N ASN A 132 23.27 11.14 8.04
CA ASN A 132 24.07 9.96 8.37
C ASN A 132 23.18 8.75 8.74
N MET A 133 22.16 8.50 7.94
CA MET A 133 21.28 7.33 8.00
C MET A 133 21.25 6.66 6.63
N MET A 134 20.95 5.36 6.60
CA MET A 134 20.77 4.63 5.35
C MET A 134 19.57 3.70 5.46
N ASN A 135 18.80 3.60 4.38
CA ASN A 135 17.86 2.50 4.22
C ASN A 135 18.64 1.25 3.76
N ILE A 136 18.66 0.22 4.60
CA ILE A 136 19.41 -1.02 4.33
C ILE A 136 18.55 -2.10 3.64
N VAL A 137 17.27 -1.83 3.40
CA VAL A 137 16.31 -2.80 2.84
C VAL A 137 16.07 -2.55 1.36
N THR A 138 15.80 -1.30 1.00
CA THR A 138 15.52 -0.88 -0.38
C THR A 138 16.01 0.56 -0.59
N LYS A 139 16.19 0.96 -1.85
CA LYS A 139 16.41 2.37 -2.23
C LYS A 139 15.10 3.10 -2.51
N GLU A 140 13.98 2.38 -2.58
CA GLU A 140 12.72 2.98 -2.98
C GLU A 140 12.08 3.71 -1.81
N SER A 141 11.71 4.97 -2.05
CA SER A 141 11.07 5.87 -1.09
C SER A 141 9.70 6.28 -1.59
N LEU A 142 8.92 7.00 -0.77
CA LEU A 142 7.61 7.51 -1.17
C LEU A 142 7.68 8.35 -2.46
N SER A 143 8.75 9.14 -2.65
CA SER A 143 8.94 9.90 -3.90
C SER A 143 9.13 8.99 -5.10
N THR A 144 9.90 7.91 -4.97
CA THR A 144 10.06 6.92 -6.06
C THR A 144 8.73 6.26 -6.41
N GLN A 145 7.93 5.91 -5.41
CA GLN A 145 6.60 5.32 -5.63
C GLN A 145 5.65 6.28 -6.36
N LEU A 146 5.72 7.58 -6.05
CA LEU A 146 4.97 8.62 -6.77
C LEU A 146 5.44 8.77 -8.22
N GLU A 147 6.74 8.64 -8.49
CA GLU A 147 7.27 8.63 -9.85
C GLU A 147 6.74 7.45 -10.65
N TRP A 148 6.77 6.24 -10.07
CA TRP A 148 6.19 5.05 -10.68
C TRP A 148 4.70 5.20 -10.98
N MET A 149 3.94 5.78 -10.03
CA MET A 149 2.53 6.09 -10.23
C MET A 149 2.34 7.07 -11.38
N SER A 150 3.15 8.12 -11.44
CA SER A 150 3.12 9.09 -12.54
C SER A 150 3.43 8.44 -13.88
N THR A 151 4.46 7.59 -13.96
CA THR A 151 4.82 6.86 -15.17
C THR A 151 3.67 5.95 -15.61
N TYR A 152 3.07 5.22 -14.67
CA TYR A 152 1.94 4.35 -14.93
C TYR A 152 0.77 5.12 -15.55
N PHE A 153 0.37 6.24 -14.96
CA PHE A 153 -0.72 7.07 -15.49
C PHE A 153 -0.38 7.75 -16.82
N ASN A 154 0.88 8.12 -17.06
CA ASN A 154 1.28 8.68 -18.37
C ASN A 154 1.24 7.65 -19.50
N THR A 155 1.31 6.35 -19.19
CA THR A 155 1.20 5.26 -20.17
C THR A 155 -0.24 4.76 -20.39
N CYS A 156 -1.21 5.35 -19.68
CA CYS A 156 -2.59 4.87 -19.71
C CYS A 156 -3.36 5.30 -20.97
N SER A 157 -4.19 4.40 -21.49
CA SER A 157 -5.11 4.70 -22.60
C SER A 157 -6.33 5.50 -22.12
N LYS A 158 -7.16 5.98 -23.06
CA LYS A 158 -8.41 6.70 -22.75
C LYS A 158 -9.37 5.92 -21.83
N ASP A 159 -9.37 4.59 -21.91
CA ASP A 159 -10.23 3.75 -21.06
C ASP A 159 -9.79 3.76 -19.59
N CYS A 160 -8.49 3.95 -19.34
CA CYS A 160 -7.93 4.03 -17.99
C CYS A 160 -8.29 5.34 -17.26
N VAL A 161 -8.55 6.44 -17.98
CA VAL A 161 -8.97 7.71 -17.36
C VAL A 161 -10.26 7.53 -16.55
N ARG A 162 -11.24 6.81 -17.11
CA ARG A 162 -12.52 6.54 -16.44
C ARG A 162 -12.36 5.61 -15.22
N GLU A 163 -11.38 4.72 -15.28
CA GLU A 163 -11.03 3.84 -14.15
C GLU A 163 -10.42 4.66 -13.01
N ILE A 164 -9.47 5.56 -13.32
CA ILE A 164 -8.83 6.47 -12.36
C ILE A 164 -9.86 7.36 -11.64
N GLU A 165 -10.81 7.97 -12.37
CA GLU A 165 -11.86 8.85 -11.80
C GLU A 165 -12.76 8.14 -10.77
N SER A 166 -12.84 6.81 -10.84
CA SER A 166 -13.65 5.98 -9.96
C SER A 166 -12.79 5.01 -9.15
N SER A 167 -11.55 5.39 -8.88
CA SER A 167 -10.60 4.59 -8.10
C SER A 167 -10.51 4.99 -6.64
N LEU A 168 -10.13 4.03 -5.80
CA LEU A 168 -9.69 4.30 -4.45
C LEU A 168 -8.16 4.46 -4.44
N PHE A 169 -7.68 5.58 -3.89
CA PHE A 169 -6.26 5.81 -3.68
C PHE A 169 -5.92 5.63 -2.21
N MET A 170 -4.90 4.81 -1.94
CA MET A 170 -4.40 4.53 -0.61
C MET A 170 -2.96 5.02 -0.52
N VAL A 171 -2.74 6.10 0.23
CA VAL A 171 -1.41 6.38 0.79
C VAL A 171 -1.36 5.56 2.08
N GLY A 172 -0.83 4.34 1.97
CA GLY A 172 -0.76 3.38 3.06
C GLY A 172 0.16 3.84 4.20
N GLU A 173 0.52 2.93 5.09
CA GLU A 173 1.51 3.27 6.12
C GLU A 173 2.86 3.57 5.47
N ILE A 174 3.42 4.70 5.85
CA ILE A 174 4.73 5.19 5.44
C ILE A 174 5.20 6.18 6.51
N GLY A 175 6.52 6.29 6.70
CA GLY A 175 7.12 7.15 7.73
C GLY A 175 7.64 6.38 8.93
N GLY A 176 7.07 5.20 9.27
CA GLY A 176 7.57 4.38 10.37
C GLY A 176 9.04 3.97 10.18
N ASN A 177 9.43 3.66 8.95
CA ASN A 177 10.80 3.25 8.63
C ASN A 177 11.82 4.38 8.78
N ASP A 178 11.43 5.65 8.59
CA ASP A 178 12.30 6.81 8.81
C ASP A 178 12.80 6.83 10.26
N TYR A 179 11.93 6.49 11.21
CA TYR A 179 12.29 6.35 12.62
C TYR A 179 13.01 5.03 12.92
N ASN A 180 12.60 3.90 12.33
CA ASN A 180 13.30 2.62 12.52
C ASN A 180 14.77 2.72 12.12
N TYR A 181 15.07 3.38 10.99
CA TYR A 181 16.44 3.63 10.57
C TYR A 181 17.13 4.66 11.47
N ALA A 182 16.43 5.69 11.96
CA ALA A 182 17.00 6.59 12.96
C ALA A 182 17.43 5.85 14.24
N PHE A 183 16.61 4.94 14.74
CA PHE A 183 16.98 4.07 15.87
C PHE A 183 18.16 3.16 15.55
N LEU A 184 18.16 2.51 14.37
CA LEU A 184 19.22 1.62 13.93
C LEU A 184 20.58 2.33 13.82
N PHE A 185 20.57 3.58 13.38
CA PHE A 185 21.77 4.43 13.26
C PHE A 185 22.00 5.32 14.50
N HIS A 186 21.43 4.92 15.65
CA HIS A 186 21.68 5.51 16.96
C HIS A 186 21.45 7.03 17.05
N LYS A 187 20.44 7.54 16.35
CA LYS A 187 20.05 8.96 16.46
C LYS A 187 19.55 9.29 17.85
N THR A 188 19.79 10.53 18.26
CA THR A 188 19.28 11.04 19.53
C THR A 188 17.77 11.27 19.46
N THR A 189 17.15 11.47 20.63
CA THR A 189 15.73 11.83 20.69
C THR A 189 15.47 13.17 20.01
N GLU A 190 16.40 14.11 20.11
CA GLU A 190 16.34 15.43 19.49
C GLU A 190 16.41 15.34 17.97
N GLU A 191 17.34 14.52 17.44
CA GLU A 191 17.45 14.26 16.00
C GLU A 191 16.19 13.59 15.46
N MET A 192 15.65 12.58 16.16
CA MET A 192 14.40 11.93 15.76
C MET A 192 13.19 12.87 15.80
N LYS A 193 13.10 13.76 16.81
CA LYS A 193 12.06 14.79 16.86
C LYS A 193 12.18 15.77 15.69
N ALA A 194 13.39 16.08 15.24
CA ALA A 194 13.62 16.93 14.08
C ALA A 194 13.17 16.27 12.76
N LEU A 195 13.12 14.93 12.68
CA LEU A 195 12.57 14.23 11.51
C LEU A 195 11.06 14.40 11.36
N VAL A 196 10.32 14.57 12.47
CA VAL A 196 8.85 14.63 12.48
C VAL A 196 8.26 15.61 11.46
N PRO A 197 8.65 16.90 11.44
CA PRO A 197 8.12 17.82 10.45
C PRO A 197 8.49 17.45 9.01
N GLU A 198 9.68 16.90 8.77
CA GLU A 198 10.12 16.49 7.42
C GLU A 198 9.31 15.29 6.90
N VAL A 199 9.10 14.28 7.75
CA VAL A 199 8.31 13.08 7.44
C VAL A 199 6.85 13.45 7.19
N ILE A 200 6.25 14.26 8.06
CA ILE A 200 4.87 14.74 7.89
C ILE A 200 4.75 15.49 6.56
N LYS A 201 5.69 16.41 6.28
CA LYS A 201 5.65 17.21 5.06
C LYS A 201 5.74 16.33 3.80
N ALA A 202 6.63 15.34 3.78
CA ALA A 202 6.73 14.40 2.66
C ALA A 202 5.42 13.63 2.42
N ILE A 203 4.74 13.21 3.49
CA ILE A 203 3.44 12.52 3.41
C ILE A 203 2.34 13.47 2.93
N GLU A 204 2.29 14.70 3.44
CA GLU A 204 1.34 15.72 2.99
C GLU A 204 1.50 16.01 1.50
N ASP A 205 2.73 16.22 1.04
CA ASP A 205 3.03 16.51 -0.37
C ASP A 205 2.66 15.31 -1.27
N ALA A 206 2.91 14.09 -0.80
CA ALA A 206 2.47 12.87 -1.49
C ALA A 206 0.95 12.78 -1.61
N VAL A 207 0.21 13.05 -0.52
CA VAL A 207 -1.26 13.04 -0.51
C VAL A 207 -1.81 14.09 -1.47
N VAL A 208 -1.26 15.31 -1.46
CA VAL A 208 -1.66 16.38 -2.39
C VAL A 208 -1.43 15.93 -3.84
N LYS A 209 -0.28 15.32 -4.14
CA LYS A 209 0.04 14.83 -5.48
C LYS A 209 -0.90 13.71 -5.94
N VAL A 210 -1.23 12.78 -5.04
CA VAL A 210 -2.19 11.69 -5.29
C VAL A 210 -3.60 12.22 -5.53
N ILE A 211 -4.03 13.23 -4.77
CA ILE A 211 -5.30 13.93 -5.01
C ILE A 211 -5.30 14.58 -6.40
N GLY A 212 -4.19 15.20 -6.79
CA GLY A 212 -4.02 15.75 -8.15
C GLY A 212 -4.28 14.69 -9.24
N TYR A 213 -3.68 13.50 -9.12
CA TYR A 213 -3.93 12.40 -10.06
C TYR A 213 -5.39 11.95 -10.10
N ALA A 214 -6.08 11.96 -8.96
CA ALA A 214 -7.49 11.58 -8.89
C ALA A 214 -8.42 12.62 -9.55
N ILE A 215 -8.08 13.91 -9.47
CA ILE A 215 -8.89 15.02 -10.03
C ILE A 215 -8.59 15.22 -11.51
N ASP A 216 -7.32 15.25 -11.89
CA ASP A 216 -6.89 15.64 -13.24
C ASP A 216 -6.98 14.47 -14.25
N GLY A 217 -7.19 13.25 -13.76
CA GLY A 217 -7.10 12.03 -14.57
C GLY A 217 -5.65 11.72 -14.98
N CYS A 218 -5.47 10.98 -16.09
CA CYS A 218 -4.12 10.81 -16.65
C CYS A 218 -3.53 12.18 -16.98
N PRO A 219 -2.30 12.51 -16.51
CA PRO A 219 -1.68 13.78 -16.86
C PRO A 219 -1.65 13.90 -18.38
N LYS A 220 -2.21 15.00 -18.91
CA LYS A 220 -2.14 15.26 -20.35
C LYS A 220 -0.67 15.24 -20.78
N PRO A 221 -0.34 14.58 -21.91
CA PRO A 221 1.00 14.68 -22.49
C PRO A 221 1.43 16.15 -22.52
N ALA A 222 2.71 16.45 -22.30
CA ALA A 222 3.20 17.84 -22.31
C ALA A 222 2.87 18.60 -23.61
N THR A 223 2.60 17.88 -24.69
CA THR A 223 2.14 18.39 -25.99
C THR A 223 0.68 18.85 -26.03
N GLU A 224 -0.11 18.57 -24.99
CA GLU A 224 -1.54 18.92 -24.86
C GLU A 224 -1.83 19.83 -23.66
N LYS A 225 -0.80 20.27 -22.91
CA LYS A 225 -0.98 21.29 -21.87
C LYS A 225 -1.22 22.66 -22.51
N ASP A 226 -2.17 23.40 -21.96
CA ASP A 226 -2.46 24.78 -22.36
C ASP A 226 -1.18 25.63 -22.19
N PRO A 227 -0.71 26.35 -23.22
CA PRO A 227 0.44 27.24 -23.13
C PRO A 227 0.35 28.28 -22.00
N GLU A 228 -0.85 28.59 -21.49
CA GLU A 228 -1.07 29.45 -20.33
C GLU A 228 -0.73 28.77 -18.99
N GLU A 229 -0.96 27.47 -18.84
CA GLU A 229 -0.63 26.72 -17.61
C GLU A 229 0.87 26.52 -17.44
N LEU A 230 1.58 26.28 -18.55
CA LEU A 230 3.05 26.16 -18.59
C LEU A 230 3.77 27.43 -18.11
N LYS A 231 3.11 28.58 -18.14
CA LYS A 231 3.66 29.85 -17.65
C LYS A 231 3.44 30.09 -16.16
N LYS A 232 2.52 29.36 -15.51
CA LYS A 232 2.17 29.60 -14.09
C LYS A 232 3.10 28.88 -13.10
N HIS A 233 3.76 27.79 -13.50
CA HIS A 233 4.65 27.00 -12.64
C HIS A 233 5.91 26.57 -13.42
N PRO A 234 6.88 27.48 -13.63
CA PRO A 234 8.11 27.19 -14.37
C PRO A 234 9.07 26.23 -13.63
N ASP A 235 8.85 25.96 -12.34
CA ASP A 235 9.79 25.23 -11.48
C ASP A 235 9.65 23.70 -11.50
N HIS A 236 8.83 23.13 -12.40
CA HIS A 236 8.66 21.68 -12.55
C HIS A 236 9.40 21.07 -13.75
N ILE A 237 10.45 21.74 -14.24
CA ILE A 237 11.40 21.17 -15.20
C ILE A 237 12.79 21.17 -14.58
N MET A 238 13.06 20.18 -13.73
CA MET A 238 14.35 19.46 -13.64
C MET A 238 14.09 18.07 -13.06
#